data_AF-A0A962R4Z3-F1
#
_entry.id   AF-A0A962R4Z3-F1
#
_cell.length_a   1.000
_cell.length_b   1.000
_cell.length_c   1.000
_cell.angle_alpha   90.00
_cell.angle_beta   90.00
_cell.angle_gamma   90.00
#
_symmetry.space_group_name_H-M   'P 1'
#
loop_
_entity.id
_entity.type
_entity.pdbx_description
1 polymer ?
#
loop_
_entity_poly.entity_id
_entity_poly.type
_entity_poly.pdbx_seq_one_letter_code
_entity_poly.pdbx_strand_id
1 'polypeptide(L)' 'RTGCWFTVFHLETTSVSAQQIITHCADEIVEGRYIQTPQVMLGDPHRFDVINQTMWGLLDRLAADGPERNTQEGSTTR' A
#
# COMPACT_ATOMS: atom_id res chain seq x y z
N ARG A 1 12.17 -17.12 -12.34
CA ARG A 1 12.33 -17.48 -10.89
C ARG A 1 12.41 -16.16 -10.14
N THR A 2 11.28 -15.48 -10.03
CA THR A 2 11.16 -14.15 -9.42
C THR A 2 10.63 -14.38 -8.02
N GLY A 3 11.49 -14.20 -7.02
CA GLY A 3 11.19 -14.46 -5.62
C GLY A 3 10.13 -13.53 -5.07
N CYS A 4 9.09 -14.06 -4.43
CA CYS A 4 8.12 -13.32 -3.64
C CYS A 4 8.74 -12.99 -2.27
N TRP A 5 9.43 -11.87 -2.20
CA TRP A 5 9.86 -11.27 -0.94
C TRP A 5 8.69 -10.46 -0.36
N PHE A 6 7.94 -11.02 0.59
CA PHE A 6 6.84 -10.27 1.22
C PHE A 6 7.39 -9.37 2.34
N THR A 7 7.79 -8.17 1.96
CA THR A 7 8.08 -7.10 2.91
C THR A 7 6.78 -6.52 3.45
N VAL A 8 6.83 -6.15 4.72
CA VAL A 8 5.73 -5.56 5.46
C VAL A 8 5.37 -4.19 4.86
N PHE A 9 4.10 -3.99 4.52
CA PHE A 9 3.49 -2.77 3.94
C PHE A 9 3.42 -2.69 2.40
N HIS A 10 2.39 -3.33 1.84
CA HIS A 10 1.69 -2.77 0.69
C HIS A 10 0.39 -2.13 1.18
N LEU A 11 0.19 -0.85 0.85
CA LEU A 11 -0.99 -0.09 1.29
C LEU A 11 -2.33 -0.63 0.73
N GLU A 12 -2.23 -1.44 -0.32
CA GLU A 12 -3.32 -2.08 -1.03
C GLU A 12 -3.64 -3.49 -0.50
N THR A 13 -2.84 -4.05 0.40
CA THR A 13 -3.04 -5.43 0.85
C THR A 13 -4.39 -5.58 1.56
N THR A 14 -5.14 -6.59 1.12
CA THR A 14 -6.35 -7.09 1.76
C THR A 14 -6.07 -8.43 2.44
N SER A 15 -6.90 -8.83 3.39
CA SER A 15 -6.82 -10.15 4.05
C SER A 15 -6.85 -11.30 3.03
N VAL A 16 -7.68 -11.19 2.00
CA VAL A 16 -7.78 -12.19 0.91
C VAL A 16 -6.47 -12.27 0.13
N SER A 17 -5.89 -11.14 -0.27
CA SER A 17 -4.62 -11.13 -1.00
C SER A 17 -3.47 -11.69 -0.15
N ALA A 18 -3.42 -11.39 1.16
CA ALA A 18 -2.44 -11.94 2.08
C ALA A 18 -2.58 -13.47 2.20
N GLN A 19 -3.81 -13.98 2.28
CA GLN A 19 -4.09 -15.41 2.31
C GLN A 19 -3.66 -16.12 1.02
N GLN A 20 -3.88 -15.49 -0.14
CA GLN A 20 -3.46 -16.02 -1.44
C GLN A 20 -1.94 -16.07 -1.56
N ILE A 21 -1.23 -15.04 -1.08
CA ILE A 21 0.23 -15.01 -1.06
C ILE A 21 0.79 -16.13 -0.18
N ILE A 22 0.22 -16.31 1.03
CA ILE A 22 0.63 -17.42 1.91
C ILE A 22 0.35 -18.77 1.24
N THR A 23 -0.78 -18.92 0.55
CA THR A 23 -1.14 -20.18 -0.11
C THR A 23 -0.22 -20.50 -1.29
N HIS A 24 0.15 -19.51 -2.09
CA HIS A 24 0.86 -19.71 -3.36
C HIS A 24 2.37 -19.50 -3.29
N CYS A 25 2.87 -18.85 -2.24
CA CYS A 25 4.28 -18.48 -2.09
C CYS A 25 4.85 -18.89 -0.72
N ALA A 26 4.24 -19.85 -0.02
CA ALA A 26 4.67 -20.30 1.31
C ALA A 26 6.15 -20.70 1.35
N ASP A 27 6.65 -21.35 0.30
CA ASP A 27 8.04 -21.83 0.16
C ASP A 27 9.04 -20.69 -0.06
N GLU A 28 8.56 -19.50 -0.40
CA GLU A 28 9.36 -18.29 -0.61
C GLU A 28 9.35 -17.36 0.61
N ILE A 29 8.43 -17.57 1.55
CA ILE A 29 8.39 -16.87 2.85
C ILE A 29 9.43 -17.50 3.78
N VAL A 30 10.68 -17.05 3.64
CA VAL A 30 11.81 -17.50 4.45
C VAL A 30 12.00 -16.66 5.71
N GLU A 31 12.62 -17.23 6.75
CA GLU A 31 12.99 -16.45 7.93
C GLU A 31 13.98 -15.34 7.56
N GLY A 32 13.65 -14.11 7.93
CA GLY A 32 14.48 -12.95 7.69
C GLY A 32 14.11 -11.81 8.62
N ARG A 33 15.06 -10.93 8.92
CA ARG A 33 14.89 -9.82 9.87
C ARG A 33 13.67 -8.93 9.58
N TYR A 34 13.29 -8.82 8.31
CA TYR A 34 12.19 -7.98 7.84
C TYR A 34 11.08 -8.78 7.14
N ILE A 35 11.16 -10.12 7.16
CA ILE A 35 10.16 -10.99 6.55
C ILE A 35 9.20 -11.44 7.65
N GLN A 36 7.91 -11.14 7.48
CA GLN A 36 6.89 -11.61 8.43
C GLN A 36 6.55 -13.07 8.17
N THR A 37 6.29 -13.80 9.25
CA THR A 37 5.73 -15.15 9.16
C THR A 37 4.24 -15.07 8.79
N PRO A 38 3.67 -16.11 8.14
CA PRO A 38 2.25 -16.15 7.81
C PRO A 38 1.32 -15.87 9.00
N GLN A 39 1.70 -16.34 10.18
CA GLN A 39 0.97 -16.16 11.43
C GLN A 39 0.95 -14.69 11.87
N VAL A 40 2.07 -13.97 11.69
CA VAL A 40 2.14 -12.53 11.98
C VAL A 40 1.39 -11.72 10.92
N MET A 41 1.43 -12.16 9.66
CA MET A 41 0.69 -11.52 8.56
C MET A 41 -0.82 -11.59 8.74
N LEU A 42 -1.35 -12.74 9.18
CA LEU A 42 -2.79 -12.96 9.37
C LEU A 42 -3.30 -12.70 10.80
N GLY A 43 -2.39 -12.47 11.75
CA GLY A 43 -2.73 -12.39 13.17
C GLY A 43 -3.55 -11.17 13.59
N ASP A 44 -3.63 -10.13 12.75
CA ASP A 44 -4.45 -8.96 12.99
C ASP A 44 -5.11 -8.45 11.69
N PRO A 45 -6.31 -8.95 11.38
CA PRO A 45 -7.04 -8.57 10.17
C PRO A 45 -7.42 -7.08 10.11
N HIS A 46 -7.60 -6.42 11.27
CA HIS A 46 -8.01 -5.01 11.34
C HIS A 46 -6.91 -4.09 10.78
N ARG A 47 -5.65 -4.54 10.75
CA ARG A 47 -4.55 -3.78 10.14
C ARG A 47 -4.75 -3.54 8.65
N PHE A 48 -5.38 -4.47 7.93
CA PHE A 48 -5.68 -4.29 6.51
C PHE A 48 -6.66 -3.14 6.31
N ASP A 49 -7.73 -3.09 7.12
CA ASP A 49 -8.72 -2.02 7.05
C ASP A 49 -8.10 -0.64 7.34
N VAL A 50 -7.28 -0.54 8.39
CA VAL A 50 -6.59 0.71 8.76
C VAL A 50 -5.64 1.17 7.66
N ILE A 51 -4.87 0.24 7.09
CA ILE A 51 -3.92 0.53 6.01
C ILE A 51 -4.66 0.97 4.75
N ASN A 52 -5.75 0.30 4.37
CA ASN A 52 -6.54 0.66 3.19
C ASN A 52 -7.24 2.01 3.39
N GLN A 53 -7.79 2.30 4.58
CA GLN A 53 -8.35 3.63 4.89
C GLN A 53 -7.29 4.73 4.79
N THR A 54 -6.08 4.46 5.27
CA THR A 54 -4.96 5.40 5.15
C THR A 54 -4.59 5.63 3.68
N MET A 55 -4.58 4.57 2.88
CA MET A 55 -4.36 4.64 1.43
C MET A 55 -5.41 5.53 0.76
N TRP A 56 -6.69 5.30 1.02
CA TRP A 56 -7.77 6.11 0.46
C TRP A 56 -7.61 7.58 0.85
N GLY A 57 -7.34 7.87 2.13
CA GLY A 57 -7.09 9.25 2.56
C GLY A 57 -5.85 9.89 1.94
N LEU A 58 -4.84 9.12 1.54
CA LEU A 58 -3.69 9.63 0.78
C LEU A 58 -4.08 9.92 -0.67
N LEU A 59 -4.77 8.99 -1.32
CA LEU A 59 -5.24 9.13 -2.70
C LEU A 59 -6.22 10.30 -2.84
N ASP A 60 -7.13 10.47 -1.89
CA ASP A 60 -8.08 11.59 -1.85
C ASP A 60 -7.36 12.93 -1.79
N ARG A 61 -6.30 13.05 -0.98
CA ARG A 61 -5.48 14.26 -0.90
C ARG A 61 -4.71 14.50 -2.19
N LEU A 62 -4.10 13.47 -2.76
CA LEU A 62 -3.39 13.58 -4.04
C LEU A 62 -4.33 13.96 -5.19
N ALA A 63 -5.58 13.47 -5.16
CA ALA A 63 -6.60 13.82 -6.13
C ALA A 63 -7.12 15.25 -5.92
N ALA A 64 -7.28 15.68 -4.66
CA ALA A 64 -7.66 17.03 -4.29
C ALA A 64 -6.57 18.08 -4.59
N ASP A 65 -5.30 17.68 -4.50
CA ASP A 65 -4.12 18.46 -4.91
C ASP A 65 -3.85 18.37 -6.42
N GLY A 66 -4.73 17.70 -7.18
CA GLY A 66 -4.75 17.77 -8.65
C GLY A 66 -4.83 19.23 -9.09
N PRO A 67 -4.14 19.64 -10.17
CA PRO A 67 -3.74 21.03 -10.32
C PRO A 67 -4.96 21.93 -10.48
N GLU A 68 -5.26 22.73 -9.45
CA GLU A 68 -5.41 24.15 -9.71
C GLU A 68 -4.11 24.58 -10.38
N ARG A 69 -4.07 24.45 -11.72
CA ARG A 69 -3.18 25.25 -12.54
C ARG A 69 -3.54 26.67 -12.18
N ASN A 70 -2.77 27.22 -11.26
CA ASN A 70 -2.71 28.63 -10.99
C ASN A 70 -2.23 29.25 -12.30
N THR A 71 -3.16 29.53 -13.21
CA THR A 71 -2.95 30.43 -14.32
C THR A 71 -2.81 31.81 -13.70
N GLN A 72 -1.66 32.05 -13.08
CA GLN A 72 -1.13 33.40 -13.02
C GLN A 72 -0.74 33.77 -14.45
N GLU A 73 -1.73 34.13 -15.24
CA GLU A 73 -1.47 35.03 -16.36
C GLU A 73 -1.06 36.37 -15.75
N GLY A 74 0.23 36.61 -15.80
CA GLY A 74 0.77 37.91 -15.48
C GLY A 74 0.35 38.97 -16.49
N SER A 75 0.55 40.20 -16.05
CA SER A 75 0.97 41.33 -16.88
C SER A 75 -0.13 42.18 -17.52
N THR A 76 -0.22 43.39 -16.97
CA THR A 76 -0.23 44.66 -17.71
C THR A 76 -1.42 44.92 -18.63
N THR A 77 -2.30 45.82 -18.19
CA THR A 77 -2.64 46.96 -19.04
C THR A 77 -2.71 48.22 -18.18
N ARG A 78 -2.07 49.23 -18.75
CA ARG A 78 -1.81 50.60 -18.31
C ARG A 78 -3.06 51.37 -17.90
#